data_AF-A0A5J5VH62-F1
#
_entry.id   AF-A0A5J5VH62-F1
#
_cell.length_a   1.000
_cell.length_b   1.000
_cell.length_c   1.000
_cell.angle_alpha   90.00
_cell.angle_beta   90.00
_cell.angle_gamma   90.00
#
_symmetry.space_group_name_H-M   'P 1'
#
loop_
_entity.id
_entity.type
_entity.pdbx_description
1 polymer ?
#
loop_
_entity_poly.entity_id
_entity_poly.type
_entity_poly.pdbx_seq_one_letter_code
_entity_poly.pdbx_strand_id
1 'polypeptide(L)'
;MDSFTSFLCLCSIIFQSISLIEAQASLCRTTCGDIPINYPFGIDDGCGSPYYRHMLVCSNLGNLYLRTPSGRYPVHSISYSDPHILVTDPLMWNCRDGDHFRPTRPFSLDTSTPFTLSSQNDYLFFNCSEDYVIVEPKPVFCERFPDRCDSSCDSASYLCRHLPECADALSASSCCSYYPKATESLRLMLRYCASYTSVYWKTIGSTTNSPYSQVPEYGIRVDFDVPVTTRCLQCQDPSKGSGTCGFDTQTHNFLCLCKEGNVTSYCKGHDISKHKRAGVIAGTVTGISAAGAIGIGIGIWVLKKVRAKAPVTCGVQSNENRVF
;
A
#
# COMPACT_ATOMS: atom_id res chain seq x y z
N MET A 1 2.17 -47.38 -43.16
CA MET A 1 3.18 -46.84 -42.20
C MET A 1 2.65 -45.55 -41.58
N ASP A 2 1.34 -45.49 -41.30
CA ASP A 2 0.63 -44.21 -41.18
C ASP A 2 0.02 -43.99 -39.79
N SER A 3 -0.03 -45.02 -38.94
CA SER A 3 -0.51 -44.90 -37.56
C SER A 3 0.60 -44.54 -36.56
N PHE A 4 1.86 -44.84 -36.90
CA PHE A 4 3.02 -44.60 -36.03
C PHE A 4 3.48 -43.12 -36.06
N THR A 5 3.35 -42.47 -37.21
CA THR A 5 3.65 -41.05 -37.43
C THR A 5 2.63 -40.12 -36.75
N SER A 6 1.36 -40.53 -36.69
CA SER A 6 0.31 -39.75 -36.01
C SER A 6 0.50 -39.73 -34.48
N PHE A 7 0.95 -40.84 -33.88
CA PHE A 7 1.21 -40.92 -32.44
C PHE A 7 2.45 -40.11 -32.01
N LEU A 8 3.49 -40.08 -32.86
CA LEU A 8 4.68 -39.23 -32.66
C LEU A 8 4.34 -37.73 -32.73
N CYS A 9 3.48 -37.31 -33.66
CA CYS A 9 3.01 -35.91 -33.74
C CYS A 9 2.19 -35.48 -32.51
N LEU A 10 1.33 -36.36 -31.98
CA LEU A 10 0.56 -36.08 -30.76
C LEU A 10 1.45 -35.97 -29.51
N CYS A 11 2.52 -36.78 -29.39
CA CYS A 11 3.50 -36.63 -28.32
C CYS A 11 4.32 -35.32 -28.43
N SER A 12 4.63 -34.86 -29.64
CA SER A 12 5.33 -33.59 -29.86
C SER A 12 4.49 -32.35 -29.52
N ILE A 13 3.16 -32.43 -29.67
CA ILE A 13 2.24 -31.34 -29.30
C ILE A 13 2.05 -31.26 -27.77
N ILE A 14 2.08 -32.40 -27.06
CA ILE A 14 1.98 -32.43 -25.59
C ILE A 14 3.29 -31.95 -24.92
N PHE A 15 4.44 -32.09 -25.59
CA PHE A 15 5.73 -31.60 -25.10
C PHE A 15 5.96 -30.09 -25.28
N GLN A 16 5.17 -29.41 -26.11
CA GLN A 16 5.26 -27.95 -26.32
C GLN A 16 4.41 -27.11 -25.33
N SER A 17 3.59 -27.75 -24.50
CA SER A 17 2.79 -27.05 -23.47
C SER A 17 3.42 -27.03 -22.08
N ILE A 18 4.67 -27.48 -21.92
CA ILE A 18 5.46 -27.13 -20.74
C ILE A 18 6.16 -25.81 -21.03
N SER A 19 5.36 -24.74 -21.09
CA SER A 19 5.88 -23.44 -20.71
C SER A 19 6.40 -23.63 -19.30
N LEU A 20 7.73 -23.68 -19.16
CA LEU A 20 8.37 -23.33 -17.91
C LEU A 20 7.72 -22.01 -17.50
N ILE A 21 6.82 -22.07 -16.51
CA ILE A 21 6.59 -20.93 -15.65
C ILE A 21 7.97 -20.74 -15.04
N GLU A 22 8.74 -19.87 -15.70
CA GLU A 22 9.93 -19.29 -15.13
C GLU A 22 9.50 -18.88 -13.73
N ALA A 23 10.07 -19.55 -12.73
CA ALA A 23 9.82 -19.25 -11.34
C ALA A 23 9.96 -17.74 -11.23
N GLN A 24 8.84 -17.04 -10.92
CA GLN A 24 8.81 -15.59 -10.79
C GLN A 24 9.61 -15.22 -9.55
N ALA A 25 10.93 -15.34 -9.67
CA ALA A 25 11.90 -14.75 -8.78
C ALA A 25 12.17 -13.32 -9.27
N SER A 26 11.11 -12.51 -9.39
CA SER A 26 11.25 -11.08 -9.17
C SER A 26 10.68 -10.82 -7.79
N LEU A 27 11.53 -11.01 -6.78
CA LEU A 27 11.33 -10.43 -5.46
C LEU A 27 10.87 -8.97 -5.67
N CYS A 28 9.78 -8.57 -5.01
CA CYS A 28 9.12 -7.27 -5.15
C CYS A 28 10.08 -6.14 -5.50
N ARG A 29 9.77 -5.36 -6.54
CA ARG A 29 10.57 -4.18 -6.86
C ARG A 29 10.51 -3.20 -5.70
N THR A 30 11.68 -2.82 -5.24
CA THR A 30 11.89 -1.91 -4.10
C THR A 30 12.15 -0.47 -4.54
N THR A 31 12.16 -0.18 -5.84
CA THR A 31 12.34 1.16 -6.39
C THR A 31 11.51 1.36 -7.65
N CYS A 32 11.12 2.61 -7.91
CA CYS A 32 10.59 3.05 -9.20
C CYS A 32 11.36 4.30 -9.61
N GLY A 33 12.29 4.15 -10.58
CA GLY A 33 13.30 5.17 -10.84
C GLY A 33 14.13 5.41 -9.58
N ASP A 34 14.22 6.67 -9.16
CA ASP A 34 14.96 7.08 -7.97
C ASP A 34 14.15 7.02 -6.67
N ILE A 35 12.86 6.66 -6.73
CA ILE A 35 11.97 6.66 -5.57
C ILE A 35 11.95 5.27 -4.92
N PRO A 36 12.37 5.15 -3.64
CA PRO A 36 12.30 3.88 -2.92
C PRO A 36 10.87 3.50 -2.54
N ILE A 37 10.52 2.24 -2.79
CA ILE A 37 9.24 1.62 -2.47
C ILE A 37 9.46 0.65 -1.31
N ASN A 38 8.96 1.03 -0.14
CA ASN A 38 8.99 0.24 1.09
C ASN A 38 7.57 -0.04 1.57
N TYR A 39 7.45 -1.01 2.48
CA TYR A 39 6.20 -1.25 3.19
C TYR A 39 5.69 0.06 3.84
N PRO A 40 4.41 0.41 3.70
CA PRO A 40 3.29 -0.45 3.34
C PRO A 40 2.96 -0.53 1.85
N PHE A 41 3.72 0.17 1.00
CA PHE A 41 3.46 0.20 -0.43
C PHE A 41 4.08 -1.00 -1.16
N GLY A 42 3.50 -1.29 -2.32
CA GLY A 42 4.04 -2.21 -3.32
C GLY A 42 3.63 -1.75 -4.71
N ILE A 43 4.53 -1.89 -5.68
CA ILE A 43 4.26 -1.59 -7.10
C ILE A 43 4.01 -2.84 -7.94
N ASP A 44 4.34 -4.01 -7.39
CA ASP A 44 4.03 -5.31 -7.97
C ASP A 44 2.90 -5.97 -7.17
N ASP A 45 2.04 -6.70 -7.87
CA ASP A 45 0.86 -7.30 -7.22
C ASP A 45 1.27 -8.39 -6.23
N GLY A 46 0.66 -8.39 -5.05
CA GLY A 46 1.02 -9.26 -3.93
C GLY A 46 2.16 -8.73 -3.04
N CYS A 47 2.73 -7.56 -3.33
CA CYS A 47 3.77 -6.93 -2.51
C CYS A 47 3.20 -5.83 -1.60
N GLY A 48 3.79 -5.64 -0.42
CA GLY A 48 3.38 -4.62 0.52
C GLY A 48 2.12 -5.00 1.30
N SER A 49 1.32 -4.00 1.67
CA SER A 49 0.05 -4.21 2.38
C SER A 49 -1.13 -4.28 1.40
N PRO A 50 -2.10 -5.19 1.59
CA PRO A 50 -3.27 -5.29 0.72
C PRO A 50 -4.13 -4.02 0.72
N TYR A 51 -4.05 -3.20 1.77
CA TYR A 51 -4.77 -1.91 1.86
C TYR A 51 -4.26 -0.86 0.87
N TYR A 52 -3.02 -0.99 0.41
CA TYR A 52 -2.39 -0.07 -0.54
C TYR A 52 -2.25 -0.67 -1.94
N ARG A 53 -2.92 -1.81 -2.19
CA ARG A 53 -2.86 -2.52 -3.47
C ARG A 53 -3.33 -1.61 -4.62
N HIS A 54 -2.53 -1.54 -5.68
CA HIS A 54 -2.79 -0.75 -6.89
C HIS A 54 -2.93 0.77 -6.68
N MET A 55 -2.48 1.30 -5.54
CA MET A 55 -2.47 2.74 -5.28
C MET A 55 -1.28 3.43 -5.94
N LEU A 56 -0.13 2.76 -6.01
CA LEU A 56 1.06 3.25 -6.72
C LEU A 56 1.25 2.51 -8.04
N VAL A 57 1.55 3.26 -9.10
CA VAL A 57 1.80 2.71 -10.44
C VAL A 57 3.15 3.21 -10.92
N CYS A 58 4.08 2.28 -11.14
CA CYS A 58 5.37 2.58 -11.74
C CYS A 58 5.31 2.40 -13.26
N SER A 59 5.61 3.44 -14.02
CA SER A 59 5.73 3.36 -15.47
C SER A 59 7.03 2.71 -15.91
N ASN A 60 7.09 2.22 -17.16
CA ASN A 60 8.30 1.63 -17.74
C ASN A 60 9.47 2.62 -17.85
N LEU A 61 9.20 3.92 -17.83
CA LEU A 61 10.19 4.99 -17.87
C LEU A 61 10.73 5.36 -16.47
N GLY A 62 10.29 4.67 -15.41
CA GLY A 62 10.72 4.93 -14.04
C GLY A 62 9.95 6.05 -13.32
N ASN A 63 8.91 6.61 -13.93
CA ASN A 63 8.04 7.58 -13.26
C ASN A 63 6.99 6.89 -12.40
N LEU A 64 6.85 7.32 -11.15
CA LEU A 64 5.88 6.82 -10.18
C LEU A 64 4.64 7.71 -10.15
N TYR A 65 3.46 7.09 -10.09
CA TYR A 65 2.18 7.80 -10.01
C TYR A 65 1.33 7.28 -8.86
N LEU A 66 0.70 8.20 -8.13
CA LEU A 66 -0.37 7.92 -7.18
C LEU A 66 -1.70 7.88 -7.93
N ARG A 67 -2.43 6.77 -7.79
CA ARG A 67 -3.77 6.61 -8.34
C ARG A 67 -4.80 7.02 -7.31
N THR A 68 -5.70 7.92 -7.70
CA THR A 68 -6.85 8.35 -6.90
C THR A 68 -8.12 8.30 -7.77
N PRO A 69 -9.32 8.53 -7.20
CA PRO A 69 -10.54 8.67 -8.01
C PRO A 69 -10.50 9.83 -9.00
N SER A 70 -9.75 10.90 -8.68
CA SER A 70 -9.64 12.10 -9.52
C SER A 70 -8.65 11.95 -10.68
N GLY A 71 -7.69 11.03 -10.57
CA GLY A 71 -6.72 10.81 -11.64
C GLY A 71 -5.47 10.05 -11.21
N ARG A 72 -4.41 10.23 -12.00
CA ARG A 72 -3.07 9.72 -11.70
C ARG A 72 -2.12 10.90 -11.55
N TYR A 73 -1.47 10.99 -10.41
CA TYR A 73 -0.67 12.13 -10.02
C TYR A 73 0.79 11.73 -9.91
N PRO A 74 1.72 12.41 -10.62
CA PRO A 74 3.15 12.18 -10.46
C PRO A 74 3.57 12.28 -9.00
N VAL A 75 4.29 11.28 -8.51
CA VAL A 75 4.91 11.28 -7.18
C VAL A 75 6.32 11.84 -7.30
N HIS A 76 6.63 12.87 -6.50
CA HIS A 76 7.98 13.41 -6.40
C HIS A 76 8.82 12.65 -5.38
N SER A 77 8.24 12.36 -4.23
CA SER A 77 8.93 11.65 -3.15
C SER A 77 7.95 10.95 -2.21
N ILE A 78 8.46 9.96 -1.49
CA ILE A 78 7.75 9.28 -0.41
C ILE A 78 8.64 9.34 0.82
N SER A 79 8.10 9.86 1.91
CA SER A 79 8.74 9.87 3.21
C SER A 79 8.08 8.84 4.10
N TYR A 80 8.89 7.96 4.70
CA TYR A 80 8.43 6.92 5.63
C TYR A 80 8.66 7.30 7.11
N SER A 81 9.57 8.23 7.40
CA SER A 81 9.84 8.73 8.76
C SER A 81 8.80 9.74 9.23
N ASP A 82 8.34 10.56 8.29
CA ASP A 82 7.18 11.44 8.40
C ASP A 82 6.21 10.94 7.32
N PRO A 83 5.25 10.04 7.62
CA PRO A 83 4.50 9.26 6.63
C PRO A 83 3.64 10.11 5.67
N HIS A 84 4.23 10.53 4.55
CA HIS A 84 3.54 11.26 3.49
C HIS A 84 4.11 10.97 2.10
N ILE A 85 3.26 11.10 1.09
CA ILE A 85 3.60 11.10 -0.33
C ILE A 85 3.50 12.55 -0.81
N LEU A 86 4.55 13.05 -1.47
CA LEU A 86 4.49 14.33 -2.15
C LEU A 86 4.10 14.11 -3.61
N VAL A 87 2.96 14.66 -4.02
CA VAL A 87 2.46 14.58 -5.40
C VAL A 87 2.29 15.97 -6.00
N THR A 88 2.29 16.04 -7.33
CA THR A 88 1.98 17.26 -8.08
C THR A 88 0.73 17.05 -8.91
N ASP A 89 -0.21 17.99 -8.83
CA ASP A 89 -1.33 18.06 -9.78
C ASP A 89 -0.93 18.94 -10.98
N PRO A 90 -0.84 18.39 -12.20
CA PRO A 90 -0.49 19.16 -13.40
C PRO A 90 -1.47 20.30 -13.74
N LEU A 91 -2.66 20.29 -13.16
CA LEU A 91 -3.71 21.30 -13.35
C LEU A 91 -3.69 22.39 -12.25
N MET A 92 -2.80 22.30 -11.27
CA MET A 92 -2.59 23.40 -10.33
C MET A 92 -1.93 24.58 -11.04
N TRP A 93 -2.31 25.78 -10.61
CA TRP A 93 -1.61 26.99 -10.98
C TRP A 93 -0.17 26.94 -10.41
N ASN A 94 0.79 27.31 -11.24
CA ASN A 94 2.15 27.59 -10.81
C ASN A 94 2.60 28.94 -11.37
N CYS A 95 3.73 29.41 -10.88
CA CYS A 95 4.33 30.68 -11.28
C CYS A 95 4.36 30.95 -12.80
N ARG A 96 4.58 29.91 -13.62
CA ARG A 96 4.71 30.05 -15.07
C ARG A 96 3.39 30.34 -15.76
N ASP A 97 2.26 30.09 -15.10
CA ASP A 97 0.94 30.41 -15.61
C ASP A 97 0.66 31.93 -15.59
N GLY A 98 1.30 32.70 -14.68
CA GLY A 98 1.06 34.13 -14.53
C GLY A 98 -0.42 34.45 -14.32
N ASP A 99 -0.96 35.42 -15.06
CA ASP A 99 -2.39 35.78 -15.03
C ASP A 99 -3.29 34.80 -15.85
N HIS A 100 -2.73 33.74 -16.44
CA HIS A 100 -3.49 32.75 -17.21
C HIS A 100 -4.05 31.64 -16.33
N PHE A 101 -5.20 31.90 -15.71
CA PHE A 101 -5.89 30.89 -14.89
C PHE A 101 -6.57 29.84 -15.76
N ARG A 102 -5.99 28.63 -15.77
CA ARG A 102 -6.54 27.47 -16.48
C ARG A 102 -7.65 26.81 -15.65
N PRO A 103 -8.80 26.46 -16.26
CA PRO A 103 -9.81 25.64 -15.59
C PRO A 103 -9.20 24.35 -15.07
N THR A 104 -9.48 24.05 -13.81
CA THR A 104 -8.84 22.95 -13.09
C THR A 104 -9.89 22.01 -12.50
N ARG A 105 -9.43 20.85 -12.02
CA ARG A 105 -10.28 19.87 -11.33
C ARG A 105 -9.74 19.68 -9.92
N PRO A 106 -10.62 19.53 -8.90
CA PRO A 106 -10.15 19.30 -7.55
C PRO A 106 -9.38 17.99 -7.46
N PHE A 107 -8.17 18.06 -6.92
CA PHE A 107 -7.50 16.89 -6.36
C PHE A 107 -8.40 16.24 -5.31
N SER A 108 -8.69 14.96 -5.46
CA SER A 108 -9.60 14.22 -4.59
C SER A 108 -9.03 12.88 -4.20
N LEU A 109 -9.10 12.61 -2.90
CA LEU A 109 -8.83 11.30 -2.31
C LEU A 109 -10.14 10.55 -2.07
N ASP A 110 -10.04 9.22 -2.02
CA ASP A 110 -11.14 8.34 -1.66
C ASP A 110 -11.17 8.17 -0.13
N THR A 111 -12.30 8.47 0.51
CA THR A 111 -12.48 8.29 1.95
C THR A 111 -12.41 6.81 2.40
N SER A 112 -12.51 5.86 1.47
CA SER A 112 -12.34 4.42 1.74
C SER A 112 -10.87 3.98 1.71
N THR A 113 -9.97 4.82 1.20
CA THR A 113 -8.53 4.53 1.16
C THR A 113 -7.83 5.06 2.41
N PRO A 114 -6.71 4.43 2.83
CA PRO A 114 -5.93 4.88 3.99
C PRO A 114 -5.07 6.13 3.69
N PHE A 115 -5.56 7.04 2.86
CA PHE A 115 -4.91 8.29 2.51
C PHE A 115 -5.71 9.48 3.04
N THR A 116 -5.00 10.48 3.56
CA THR A 116 -5.60 11.73 4.02
C THR A 116 -4.86 12.93 3.44
N LEU A 117 -5.57 14.04 3.28
CA LEU A 117 -4.91 15.30 2.93
C LEU A 117 -4.14 15.80 4.15
N SER A 118 -2.85 16.05 3.98
CA SER A 118 -2.03 16.54 5.09
C SER A 118 -2.47 17.92 5.54
N SER A 119 -2.45 18.13 6.86
CA SER A 119 -2.68 19.44 7.45
C SER A 119 -1.56 20.44 7.22
N GLN A 120 -0.44 19.98 6.66
CA GLN A 120 0.72 20.80 6.31
C GLN A 120 0.64 21.40 4.90
N ASN A 121 -0.46 21.16 4.18
CA ASN A 121 -0.72 21.78 2.89
C ASN A 121 -1.39 23.13 3.08
N ASP A 122 -0.82 24.16 2.46
CA ASP A 122 -1.48 25.45 2.30
C ASP A 122 -2.09 25.53 0.91
N TYR A 123 -3.39 25.81 0.83
CA TYR A 123 -4.08 25.99 -0.44
C TYR A 123 -4.32 27.47 -0.68
N LEU A 124 -4.06 27.89 -1.93
CA LEU A 124 -4.37 29.21 -2.43
C LEU A 124 -5.35 29.08 -3.58
N PHE A 125 -6.25 30.04 -3.67
CA PHE A 125 -7.23 30.15 -4.73
C PHE A 125 -7.06 31.48 -5.44
N PHE A 126 -7.26 31.47 -6.75
CA PHE A 126 -7.01 32.61 -7.60
C PHE A 126 -8.26 33.01 -8.37
N ASN A 127 -8.43 34.32 -8.55
CA ASN A 127 -9.52 34.95 -9.29
C ASN A 127 -10.89 34.37 -8.87
N CYS A 128 -11.24 34.57 -7.59
CA CYS A 128 -12.49 34.11 -7.00
C CYS A 128 -13.60 35.15 -7.19
N SER A 129 -14.82 34.68 -7.40
CA SER A 129 -16.00 35.53 -7.49
C SER A 129 -16.37 36.11 -6.12
N GLU A 130 -16.31 37.43 -5.98
CA GLU A 130 -16.69 38.16 -4.76
C GLU A 130 -18.17 37.94 -4.37
N ASP A 131 -19.03 37.62 -5.34
CA ASP A 131 -20.45 37.29 -5.09
C ASP A 131 -20.67 36.02 -4.26
N TYR A 132 -19.70 35.09 -4.26
CA TYR A 132 -19.87 33.75 -3.66
C TYR A 132 -18.80 33.40 -2.63
N VAL A 133 -17.64 34.06 -2.68
CA VAL A 133 -16.51 33.81 -1.77
C VAL A 133 -16.17 35.09 -1.04
N ILE A 134 -16.18 35.04 0.29
CA ILE A 134 -15.75 36.15 1.15
C ILE A 134 -14.22 36.17 1.15
N VAL A 135 -13.65 37.06 0.33
CA VAL A 135 -12.20 37.25 0.19
C VAL A 135 -11.78 38.48 1.00
N GLU A 136 -11.35 38.26 2.24
CA GLU A 136 -11.04 39.33 3.18
C GLU A 136 -9.81 38.98 4.03
N PRO A 137 -9.02 39.98 4.49
CA PRO A 137 -7.91 39.75 5.41
C PRO A 137 -8.41 39.09 6.70
N LYS A 138 -7.82 37.95 7.09
CA LYS A 138 -8.16 37.34 8.37
C LYS A 138 -7.68 38.22 9.53
N PRO A 139 -8.53 38.51 10.53
CA PRO A 139 -8.09 39.25 11.71
C PRO A 139 -7.08 38.44 12.51
N VAL A 140 -6.16 39.12 13.21
CA VAL A 140 -5.08 38.52 14.02
C VAL A 140 -5.61 37.50 15.05
N PHE A 141 -6.85 37.66 15.51
CA PHE A 141 -7.51 36.69 16.40
C PHE A 141 -7.58 35.27 15.80
N CYS A 142 -7.70 35.14 14.48
CA CYS A 142 -7.77 33.88 13.76
C CYS A 142 -6.44 33.10 13.80
N GLU A 143 -5.31 33.76 14.03
CA GLU A 143 -4.02 33.07 14.23
C GLU A 143 -4.05 32.19 15.48
N ARG A 144 -4.78 32.62 16.52
CA ARG A 144 -4.90 31.91 17.79
C ARG A 144 -6.08 30.94 17.82
N PHE A 145 -7.12 31.22 17.05
CA PHE A 145 -8.36 30.43 17.01
C PHE A 145 -8.83 30.18 15.56
N PRO A 146 -8.09 29.36 14.79
CA PRO A 146 -8.36 29.15 13.38
C PRO A 146 -9.75 28.58 13.11
N ASP A 147 -10.26 27.72 13.99
CA ASP A 147 -11.59 27.09 13.87
C ASP A 147 -12.75 28.09 13.87
N ARG A 148 -12.54 29.30 14.39
CA ARG A 148 -13.57 30.36 14.42
C ARG A 148 -13.60 31.22 13.16
N CYS A 149 -12.64 31.02 12.26
CA CYS A 149 -12.46 31.80 11.03
C CYS A 149 -12.40 30.91 9.79
N ASP A 150 -13.08 29.76 9.85
CA ASP A 150 -12.97 28.66 8.90
C ASP A 150 -13.76 28.90 7.61
N SER A 151 -14.55 29.98 7.54
CA SER A 151 -15.43 30.28 6.41
C SER A 151 -14.92 31.38 5.46
N SER A 152 -13.91 32.15 5.85
CA SER A 152 -13.36 33.23 5.01
C SER A 152 -12.05 32.83 4.32
N CYS A 153 -11.88 33.31 3.10
CA CYS A 153 -10.64 33.16 2.34
C CYS A 153 -9.72 34.36 2.64
N ASP A 154 -8.52 34.08 3.14
CA ASP A 154 -7.59 35.12 3.60
C ASP A 154 -6.81 35.75 2.45
N SER A 155 -7.17 36.98 2.06
CA SER A 155 -6.45 37.72 1.02
C SER A 155 -5.11 38.30 1.49
N ALA A 156 -4.88 38.38 2.81
CA ALA A 156 -3.66 38.94 3.39
C ALA A 156 -2.62 37.88 3.77
N SER A 157 -2.85 36.60 3.44
CA SER A 157 -1.94 35.50 3.72
C SER A 157 -0.53 35.76 3.19
N TYR A 158 0.48 35.34 3.95
CA TYR A 158 1.89 35.46 3.58
C TYR A 158 2.18 34.92 2.17
N LEU A 159 1.59 33.76 1.85
CA LEU A 159 1.80 33.07 0.58
C LEU A 159 1.22 33.82 -0.63
N CYS A 160 0.19 34.64 -0.45
CA CYS A 160 -0.32 35.49 -1.53
C CYS A 160 0.64 36.63 -1.90
N ARG A 161 1.62 36.96 -1.04
CA ARG A 161 2.69 37.93 -1.31
C ARG A 161 4.05 37.29 -1.60
N HIS A 162 4.19 35.99 -1.31
CA HIS A 162 5.45 35.24 -1.39
C HIS A 162 5.21 33.90 -2.08
N LEU A 163 4.66 33.94 -3.28
CA LEU A 163 4.42 32.75 -4.07
C LEU A 163 5.75 32.06 -4.40
N PRO A 164 5.80 30.71 -4.40
CA PRO A 164 7.00 29.99 -4.82
C PRO A 164 7.40 30.40 -6.24
N GLU A 165 8.70 30.62 -6.44
CA GLU A 165 9.35 31.03 -7.70
C GLU A 165 9.06 32.46 -8.20
N CYS A 166 7.96 33.12 -7.78
CA CYS A 166 7.67 34.50 -8.19
C CYS A 166 6.78 35.28 -7.22
N ALA A 167 7.42 35.98 -6.27
CA ALA A 167 6.75 36.82 -5.28
C ALA A 167 5.84 37.91 -5.88
N ASP A 168 6.12 38.40 -7.09
CA ASP A 168 5.42 39.54 -7.71
C ASP A 168 4.64 39.19 -8.99
N ALA A 169 4.34 37.91 -9.26
CA ALA A 169 3.71 37.51 -10.54
C ALA A 169 2.23 37.87 -10.67
N LEU A 170 1.51 38.09 -9.56
CA LEU A 170 0.09 38.43 -9.59
C LEU A 170 -0.08 39.95 -9.50
N SER A 171 -0.22 40.59 -10.65
CA SER A 171 -0.32 42.05 -10.73
C SER A 171 -1.76 42.58 -10.60
N ALA A 172 -2.77 41.77 -10.94
CA ALA A 172 -4.17 42.20 -10.99
C ALA A 172 -5.19 41.19 -10.42
N SER A 173 -4.80 39.93 -10.20
CA SER A 173 -5.72 38.87 -9.79
C SER A 173 -5.85 38.74 -8.28
N SER A 174 -7.07 38.49 -7.78
CA SER A 174 -7.28 38.16 -6.37
C SER A 174 -6.60 36.84 -6.02
N CYS A 175 -5.75 36.84 -4.98
CA CYS A 175 -5.25 35.63 -4.32
C CYS A 175 -5.88 35.54 -2.93
N CYS A 176 -6.26 34.33 -2.52
CA CYS A 176 -6.67 34.12 -1.13
C CYS A 176 -6.30 32.71 -0.65
N SER A 177 -5.97 32.60 0.64
CA SER A 177 -5.63 31.33 1.29
C SER A 177 -6.84 30.77 2.02
N TYR A 178 -7.10 29.49 1.82
CA TYR A 178 -8.19 28.78 2.49
C TYR A 178 -7.73 27.37 2.83
N TYR A 179 -8.07 26.89 4.03
CA TYR A 179 -7.64 25.58 4.50
C TYR A 179 -8.80 24.57 4.38
N PRO A 180 -8.84 23.74 3.32
CA PRO A 180 -9.93 22.80 3.12
C PRO A 180 -9.82 21.63 4.11
N LYS A 181 -10.86 21.45 4.94
CA LYS A 181 -10.94 20.32 5.89
C LYS A 181 -11.20 18.98 5.20
N ALA A 182 -11.78 19.01 4.00
CA ALA A 182 -12.06 17.84 3.20
C ALA A 182 -11.94 18.17 1.71
N THR A 183 -11.80 17.13 0.89
CA THR A 183 -11.85 17.24 -0.57
C THR A 183 -13.10 17.98 -1.07
N GLU A 184 -14.24 17.83 -0.40
CA GLU A 184 -15.47 18.53 -0.78
C GLU A 184 -15.35 20.05 -0.63
N SER A 185 -14.60 20.54 0.38
CA SER A 185 -14.32 21.97 0.55
C SER A 185 -13.49 22.51 -0.62
N LEU A 186 -12.50 21.74 -1.10
CA LEU A 186 -11.71 22.10 -2.28
C LEU A 186 -12.60 22.18 -3.53
N ARG A 187 -13.48 21.20 -3.72
CA ARG A 187 -14.44 21.18 -4.84
C ARG A 187 -15.38 22.39 -4.81
N LEU A 188 -15.88 22.77 -3.63
CA LEU A 188 -16.78 23.91 -3.48
C LEU A 188 -16.09 25.23 -3.84
N MET A 189 -14.87 25.44 -3.35
CA MET A 189 -14.07 26.63 -3.68
C MET A 189 -13.79 26.73 -5.19
N LEU A 190 -13.45 25.62 -5.84
CA LEU A 190 -13.19 25.58 -7.29
C LEU A 190 -14.43 25.81 -8.17
N ARG A 191 -15.63 25.83 -7.59
CA ARG A 191 -16.82 26.26 -8.33
C ARG A 191 -16.86 27.77 -8.56
N TYR A 192 -16.22 28.53 -7.68
CA TYR A 192 -16.29 29.99 -7.65
C TYR A 192 -14.93 30.68 -7.84
N CYS A 193 -13.84 29.91 -7.96
CA CYS A 193 -12.49 30.41 -8.24
C CYS A 193 -11.99 29.84 -9.56
N ALA A 194 -11.20 30.63 -10.30
CA ALA A 194 -10.69 30.22 -11.61
C ALA A 194 -9.64 29.12 -11.53
N SER A 195 -8.80 29.13 -10.49
CA SER A 195 -7.77 28.11 -10.27
C SER A 195 -7.39 27.99 -8.79
N TYR A 196 -6.62 26.96 -8.46
CA TYR A 196 -6.01 26.76 -7.15
C TYR A 196 -4.56 26.31 -7.27
N THR A 197 -3.82 26.44 -6.18
CA THR A 197 -2.56 25.77 -5.98
C THR A 197 -2.46 25.24 -4.54
N SER A 198 -1.49 24.37 -4.31
CA SER A 198 -1.15 23.77 -3.03
C SER A 198 0.34 23.93 -2.84
N VAL A 199 0.71 24.37 -1.65
CA VAL A 199 2.07 24.66 -1.26
C VAL A 199 2.37 23.85 -0.01
N TYR A 200 3.58 23.32 0.05
CA TYR A 200 4.10 22.69 1.25
C TYR A 200 5.41 23.38 1.66
N TRP A 201 5.69 23.38 2.97
CA TRP A 201 6.90 23.96 3.51
C TRP A 201 8.01 22.94 3.58
N LYS A 202 9.08 23.18 2.83
CA LYS A 202 10.28 22.34 2.85
C LYS A 202 11.31 22.94 3.79
N THR A 203 11.77 22.12 4.73
CA THR A 203 12.86 22.50 5.63
C THR A 203 14.19 22.46 4.89
N ILE A 204 14.90 23.59 4.88
CA ILE A 204 16.26 23.72 4.36
C ILE A 204 17.23 23.96 5.53
N GLY A 205 18.37 23.27 5.50
CA GLY A 205 19.44 23.41 6.47
C GLY A 205 19.55 22.20 7.41
N SER A 206 20.63 21.45 7.26
CA SER A 206 21.05 20.41 8.19
C SER A 206 22.56 20.45 8.35
N THR A 207 23.06 21.51 8.97
CA THR A 207 24.42 21.57 9.51
C THR A 207 24.46 22.59 10.64
N THR A 208 24.34 22.08 11.87
CA THR A 208 24.83 22.57 13.19
C THR A 208 24.84 24.06 13.58
N ASN A 209 24.61 25.07 12.72
CA ASN A 209 24.79 26.49 13.03
C ASN A 209 23.83 27.46 12.32
N SER A 210 22.76 26.99 11.65
CA SER A 210 21.77 27.86 10.98
C SER A 210 20.35 27.54 11.48
N PRO A 211 19.52 28.55 11.81
CA PRO A 211 18.13 28.31 12.16
C PRO A 211 17.41 27.66 10.97
N TYR A 212 16.60 26.63 11.25
CA TYR A 212 15.78 25.97 10.24
C TYR A 212 15.04 27.02 9.42
N SER A 213 15.36 27.10 8.12
CA SER A 213 14.69 27.99 7.20
C SER A 213 13.71 27.14 6.38
N GLN A 214 12.44 27.49 6.45
CA GLN A 214 11.41 26.81 5.65
C GLN A 214 11.20 27.60 4.37
N VAL A 215 11.16 26.90 3.24
CA VAL A 215 10.91 27.48 1.92
C VAL A 215 9.64 26.85 1.35
N PRO A 216 8.69 27.65 0.86
CA PRO A 216 7.48 27.14 0.25
C PRO A 216 7.78 26.58 -1.15
N GLU A 217 7.28 25.39 -1.46
CA GLU A 217 7.35 24.75 -2.78
C GLU A 217 5.97 24.26 -3.21
N TYR A 218 5.71 24.20 -4.53
CA TYR A 218 4.46 23.65 -5.05
C TYR A 218 4.39 22.13 -4.83
N GLY A 219 3.25 21.65 -4.35
CA GLY A 219 3.00 20.23 -4.16
C GLY A 219 1.84 19.96 -3.21
N ILE A 220 1.35 18.71 -3.23
CA ILE A 220 0.32 18.21 -2.33
C ILE A 220 0.92 17.08 -1.52
N ARG A 221 0.93 17.23 -0.21
CA ARG A 221 1.28 16.18 0.75
C ARG A 221 0.05 15.33 1.04
N VAL A 222 0.16 14.04 0.77
CA VAL A 222 -0.85 13.03 1.07
C VAL A 222 -0.32 12.14 2.18
N ASP A 223 -0.91 12.23 3.36
CA ASP A 223 -0.49 11.46 4.52
C ASP A 223 -1.01 10.01 4.38
N PHE A 224 -0.26 9.06 4.94
CA PHE A 224 -0.60 7.65 4.90
C PHE A 224 -0.25 6.96 6.22
N ASP A 225 -0.98 5.90 6.55
CA ASP A 225 -0.71 5.10 7.74
C ASP A 225 0.17 3.89 7.44
N VAL A 226 1.12 3.59 8.33
CA VAL A 226 1.93 2.37 8.25
C VAL A 226 1.30 1.28 9.11
N PRO A 227 0.54 0.31 8.54
CA PRO A 227 -0.02 -0.79 9.31
C PRO A 227 1.07 -1.72 9.83
N VAL A 228 1.52 -1.50 11.06
CA VAL A 228 2.52 -2.35 11.70
C VAL A 228 1.85 -3.66 12.13
N THR A 229 2.21 -4.76 11.47
CA THR A 229 1.73 -6.11 11.86
C THR A 229 2.88 -6.94 12.41
N THR A 230 2.63 -7.68 13.49
CA THR A 230 3.64 -8.57 14.10
C THR A 230 4.21 -9.57 13.08
N ARG A 231 3.38 -10.03 12.14
CA ARG A 231 3.81 -10.97 11.08
C ARG A 231 4.79 -10.33 10.10
N CYS A 232 4.53 -9.10 9.67
CA CYS A 232 5.45 -8.38 8.78
C CYS A 232 6.79 -8.08 9.48
N LEU A 233 6.75 -7.65 10.74
CA LEU A 233 7.96 -7.43 11.54
C LEU A 233 8.80 -8.70 11.66
N GLN A 234 8.16 -9.85 11.92
CA GLN A 234 8.86 -11.14 11.99
C GLN A 234 9.42 -11.60 10.64
N CYS A 235 8.75 -11.28 9.55
CA CYS A 235 9.19 -11.60 8.19
C CYS A 235 10.47 -10.81 7.82
N GLN A 236 10.49 -9.50 8.13
CA GLN A 236 11.61 -8.61 7.81
C GLN A 236 12.80 -8.77 8.76
N ASP A 237 12.60 -9.40 9.92
CA ASP A 237 13.64 -9.62 10.93
C ASP A 237 14.87 -10.34 10.33
N PRO A 238 16.08 -9.72 10.38
CA PRO A 238 17.30 -10.32 9.88
C PRO A 238 17.64 -11.67 10.54
N SER A 239 17.28 -11.85 11.81
CA SER A 239 17.51 -13.10 12.52
C SER A 239 16.61 -14.25 12.02
N LYS A 240 15.55 -13.92 11.26
CA LYS A 240 14.52 -14.82 10.73
C LYS A 240 14.46 -14.89 9.20
N GLY A 241 15.48 -14.37 8.51
CA GLY A 241 15.74 -14.62 7.10
C GLY A 241 15.42 -13.46 6.14
N SER A 242 15.11 -12.26 6.64
CA SER A 242 14.96 -11.02 5.84
C SER A 242 14.03 -11.18 4.63
N GLY A 243 12.82 -11.63 4.87
CA GLY A 243 11.77 -11.71 3.85
C GLY A 243 11.15 -10.35 3.53
N THR A 244 10.40 -10.32 2.44
CA THR A 244 9.61 -9.14 2.05
C THR A 244 8.15 -9.37 2.42
N CYS A 245 7.51 -8.38 3.06
CA CYS A 245 6.09 -8.47 3.38
C CYS A 245 5.24 -8.32 2.12
N GLY A 246 4.25 -9.19 1.99
CA GLY A 246 3.29 -9.20 0.90
C GLY A 246 1.97 -9.82 1.33
N PHE A 247 1.15 -10.14 0.34
CA PHE A 247 -0.15 -10.76 0.53
C PHE A 247 -0.51 -11.65 -0.66
N ASP A 248 -1.40 -12.59 -0.42
CA ASP A 248 -1.99 -13.42 -1.46
C ASP A 248 -3.03 -12.62 -2.26
N THR A 249 -2.89 -12.56 -3.59
CA THR A 249 -3.70 -11.67 -4.45
C THR A 249 -5.17 -12.08 -4.56
N GLN A 250 -5.50 -13.33 -4.20
CA GLN A 250 -6.87 -13.86 -4.25
C GLN A 250 -7.57 -13.73 -2.90
N THR A 251 -6.87 -14.06 -1.82
CA THR A 251 -7.43 -14.12 -0.46
C THR A 251 -7.11 -12.90 0.40
N HIS A 252 -6.23 -12.01 -0.07
CA HIS A 252 -5.69 -10.85 0.66
C HIS A 252 -4.99 -11.17 1.98
N ASN A 253 -4.69 -12.45 2.22
CA ASN A 253 -4.01 -12.89 3.43
C ASN A 253 -2.54 -12.53 3.39
N PHE A 254 -1.98 -12.18 4.55
CA PHE A 254 -0.55 -11.89 4.69
C PHE A 254 0.33 -13.06 4.22
N LEU A 255 1.36 -12.73 3.43
CA LEU A 255 2.43 -13.62 3.02
C LEU A 255 3.79 -12.97 3.29
N CYS A 256 4.74 -13.78 3.74
CA CYS A 256 6.15 -13.46 3.78
C CYS A 256 6.80 -14.05 2.52
N LEU A 257 7.31 -13.18 1.66
CA LEU A 257 7.91 -13.51 0.39
C LEU A 257 9.41 -13.78 0.60
N CYS A 258 9.80 -15.05 0.46
CA CYS A 258 11.16 -15.52 0.66
C CYS A 258 11.76 -16.02 -0.66
N LYS A 259 13.09 -16.09 -0.74
CA LYS A 259 13.80 -16.60 -1.94
C LYS A 259 13.41 -18.02 -2.32
N GLU A 260 13.12 -18.86 -1.33
CA GLU A 260 12.84 -20.28 -1.53
C GLU A 260 11.34 -20.56 -1.75
N GLY A 261 10.46 -19.66 -1.28
CA GLY A 261 9.02 -19.76 -1.46
C GLY A 261 8.24 -18.89 -0.47
N ASN A 262 6.93 -18.73 -0.71
CA ASN A 262 6.08 -17.90 0.13
C ASN A 262 5.65 -18.66 1.40
N VAL A 263 5.73 -18.00 2.56
CA VAL A 263 5.36 -18.56 3.87
C VAL A 263 4.46 -17.59 4.63
N THR A 264 3.76 -18.03 5.68
CA THR A 264 2.83 -17.17 6.44
C THR A 264 3.46 -16.48 7.65
N SER A 265 4.74 -16.74 7.94
CA SER A 265 5.45 -16.27 9.14
C SER A 265 6.81 -15.64 8.82
N TYR A 266 7.86 -16.44 8.57
CA TYR A 266 9.23 -15.98 8.34
C TYR A 266 10.06 -16.99 7.55
N CYS A 267 11.16 -16.54 6.94
CA CYS A 267 11.91 -17.31 5.93
C CYS A 267 12.93 -18.32 6.47
N LYS A 268 13.35 -18.21 7.73
CA LYS A 268 14.39 -19.08 8.31
C LYS A 268 13.88 -20.50 8.59
N GLY A 269 14.53 -21.51 8.00
CA GLY A 269 14.37 -22.91 8.38
C GLY A 269 13.12 -23.60 7.83
N HIS A 270 12.41 -22.98 6.88
CA HIS A 270 11.49 -23.73 6.02
C HIS A 270 12.30 -24.36 4.89
N ASP A 271 12.97 -25.49 5.18
CA ASP A 271 13.05 -26.55 4.18
C ASP A 271 11.60 -26.74 3.75
N ILE A 272 11.23 -26.20 2.58
CA ILE A 272 9.92 -26.43 2.00
C ILE A 272 9.77 -27.93 2.03
N SER A 273 8.87 -28.42 2.89
CA SER A 273 8.45 -29.80 2.84
C SER A 273 7.75 -29.92 1.49
N LYS A 274 8.55 -30.12 0.44
CA LYS A 274 8.14 -30.85 -0.73
C LYS A 274 7.62 -32.12 -0.11
N HIS A 275 6.30 -32.21 0.03
CA HIS A 275 5.62 -33.48 0.04
C HIS A 275 5.97 -34.14 -1.30
N LYS A 276 7.20 -34.64 -1.43
CA LYS A 276 7.46 -35.82 -2.24
C LYS A 276 6.54 -36.82 -1.59
N ARG A 277 5.37 -37.04 -2.20
CA ARG A 277 4.68 -38.30 -2.08
C ARG A 277 5.73 -39.33 -2.46
N ALA A 278 6.37 -39.92 -1.46
CA ALA A 278 7.09 -41.16 -1.63
C ALA A 278 6.00 -42.13 -2.10
N GLY A 279 5.93 -42.32 -3.41
CA GLY A 279 5.15 -43.40 -3.99
C GLY A 279 5.73 -44.68 -3.41
N VAL A 280 5.06 -45.21 -2.38
CA VAL A 280 5.29 -46.57 -1.94
C VAL A 280 4.91 -47.43 -3.14
N ILE A 281 5.93 -47.96 -3.82
CA ILE A 281 5.74 -49.01 -4.81
C ILE A 281 5.27 -50.22 -4.01
N ALA A 282 3.94 -50.37 -3.91
CA ALA A 282 3.32 -51.60 -3.49
C ALA A 282 3.63 -52.63 -4.57
N GLY A 283 4.65 -53.45 -4.34
CA GLY A 283 4.96 -54.59 -5.19
C GLY A 283 3.76 -55.52 -5.24
N THR A 284 3.14 -55.63 -6.41
CA THR A 284 2.14 -56.65 -6.71
C THR A 284 2.83 -58.00 -6.71
N VAL A 285 2.73 -58.74 -5.60
CA VAL A 285 3.04 -60.17 -5.58
C VAL A 285 1.82 -60.88 -6.15
N THR A 286 1.85 -61.18 -7.45
CA THR A 286 0.95 -62.15 -8.05
C THR A 286 1.27 -63.52 -7.48
N GLY A 287 0.36 -64.02 -6.65
CA GLY A 287 0.44 -65.36 -6.09
C GLY A 287 0.21 -66.44 -7.15
N ILE A 288 0.95 -67.54 -7.03
CA ILE A 288 0.51 -68.86 -7.46
C ILE A 288 0.87 -69.84 -6.34
N SER A 289 -0.17 -70.55 -5.92
CA SER A 289 -0.24 -71.59 -4.90
C SER A 289 0.59 -72.83 -5.23
N ALA A 290 1.15 -73.49 -4.20
CA ALA A 290 0.98 -74.94 -3.98
C ALA A 290 1.69 -75.42 -2.69
N ALA A 291 0.93 -76.17 -1.89
CA ALA A 291 1.33 -77.26 -1.00
C ALA A 291 2.18 -76.97 0.26
N GLY A 292 1.67 -77.45 1.41
CA GLY A 292 2.48 -77.72 2.60
C GLY A 292 1.75 -77.53 3.92
N ALA A 293 1.30 -78.63 4.51
CA ALA A 293 0.53 -78.68 5.75
C ALA A 293 1.40 -78.52 7.04
N ILE A 294 0.68 -78.37 8.18
CA ILE A 294 1.04 -78.71 9.58
C ILE A 294 1.53 -77.55 10.49
N GLY A 295 0.61 -77.08 11.35
CA GLY A 295 0.65 -77.29 12.81
C GLY A 295 1.46 -76.35 13.72
N ILE A 296 0.93 -76.21 14.96
CA ILE A 296 1.48 -75.54 16.17
C ILE A 296 1.13 -74.03 16.23
N GLY A 297 0.48 -73.45 17.25
CA GLY A 297 0.13 -73.88 18.59
C GLY A 297 0.29 -72.69 19.56
N ILE A 298 -0.82 -72.22 20.13
CA ILE A 298 -0.99 -71.61 21.48
C ILE A 298 -0.03 -70.49 21.91
N GLY A 299 -0.57 -69.28 22.10
CA GLY A 299 0.15 -68.17 22.74
C GLY A 299 -0.71 -66.95 23.12
N ILE A 300 -1.94 -67.17 23.62
CA ILE A 300 -2.75 -66.10 24.22
C ILE A 300 -3.17 -66.56 25.61
N TRP A 301 -2.35 -66.30 26.61
CA TRP A 301 -2.81 -66.02 27.97
C TRP A 301 -1.68 -65.45 28.82
N VAL A 302 -2.07 -64.67 29.83
CA VAL A 302 -1.22 -64.06 30.87
C VAL A 302 -0.60 -62.70 30.52
N LEU A 303 -1.43 -61.66 30.53
CA LEU A 303 -1.32 -60.60 31.55
C LEU A 303 -2.59 -59.74 31.54
N LYS A 304 -3.64 -60.38 32.06
CA LYS A 304 -4.76 -59.69 32.67
C LYS A 304 -4.20 -58.86 33.83
N LYS A 305 -4.79 -57.68 34.04
CA LYS A 305 -5.23 -57.21 35.36
C LYS A 305 -4.20 -56.45 36.20
N VAL A 306 -4.18 -55.12 36.02
CA VAL A 306 -4.33 -54.22 37.18
C VAL A 306 -5.33 -53.10 36.83
N ARG A 307 -6.40 -53.03 37.64
CA ARG A 307 -7.46 -52.02 37.66
C ARG A 307 -6.92 -50.68 38.15
N ALA A 308 -7.55 -49.54 37.83
CA ALA A 308 -8.50 -48.78 38.67
C ALA A 308 -8.19 -47.29 38.42
N LYS A 309 -9.05 -46.27 38.51
CA LYS A 309 -10.44 -46.04 38.93
C LYS A 309 -10.80 -44.64 38.38
N ALA A 310 -12.08 -44.38 38.10
CA ALA A 310 -12.65 -43.07 37.76
C ALA A 310 -12.57 -42.06 38.95
N PRO A 311 -12.92 -40.76 38.79
CA PRO A 311 -14.32 -40.34 38.61
C PRO A 311 -14.61 -39.15 37.65
N VAL A 312 -15.90 -39.11 37.27
CA VAL A 312 -16.80 -38.02 36.80
C VAL A 312 -16.49 -36.63 37.40
N THR A 313 -16.75 -35.48 36.74
CA THR A 313 -18.10 -34.87 36.54
C THR A 313 -18.12 -33.72 35.51
N CYS A 314 -19.35 -33.35 35.14
CA CYS A 314 -19.85 -32.33 34.20
C CYS A 314 -19.31 -30.89 34.36
N GLY A 315 -19.32 -30.14 33.25
CA GLY A 315 -19.20 -28.68 33.24
C GLY A 315 -19.89 -28.10 32.00
N VAL A 316 -20.91 -27.28 32.25
CA VAL A 316 -21.93 -26.79 31.34
C VAL A 316 -21.40 -25.70 30.40
N GLN A 317 -21.84 -25.76 29.15
CA GLN A 317 -21.70 -24.72 28.14
C GLN A 317 -22.63 -23.55 28.50
N SER A 318 -22.09 -22.35 28.74
CA SER A 318 -22.86 -21.11 28.69
C SER A 318 -22.07 -20.03 27.97
N ASN A 319 -22.69 -19.54 26.91
CA ASN A 319 -22.33 -18.42 26.07
C ASN A 319 -23.04 -17.19 26.62
N GLU A 320 -22.32 -16.14 27.03
CA GLU A 320 -22.90 -14.80 27.08
C GLU A 320 -21.90 -13.73 26.63
N ASN A 321 -22.34 -13.00 25.61
CA ASN A 321 -21.86 -11.71 25.16
C ASN A 321 -22.09 -10.61 26.22
N ARG A 322 -21.12 -9.71 26.37
CA ARG A 322 -21.25 -8.28 26.75
C ARG A 322 -19.86 -7.67 26.64
N VAL A 323 -19.54 -6.80 25.68
CA VAL A 323 -19.99 -5.41 25.50
C VAL A 323 -19.95 -4.63 26.82
N PHE A 324 -18.79 -4.02 27.09
CA PHE A 324 -18.62 -2.63 27.49
C PHE A 324 -17.30 -2.13 26.91
#